data_AF-A0A538NGB7-F1
#
_entry.id   AF-A0A538NGB7-F1
#
_cell.length_a   1.000
_cell.length_b   1.000
_cell.length_c   1.000
_cell.angle_alpha   90.00
_cell.angle_beta   90.00
_cell.angle_gamma   90.00
#
_symmetry.space_group_name_H-M   'P 1'
#
loop_
_entity.id
_entity.type
_entity.pdbx_description
1 polymer ?
#
loop_
_entity_poly.entity_id
_entity_poly.type
_entity_poly.pdbx_seq_one_letter_code
_entity_poly.pdbx_strand_id
1 'polypeptide(L)' 'MSLAELKEAVAALSPADLAELASFIRQRENSEWDRQIDADFAEGGRLRPVLEEVRENLRAGRLEDLP' A
#
# COMPACT_ATOMS: atom_id res chain seq x y z
N MET A 1 -22.24 -15.91 -3.85
CA MET A 1 -21.61 -15.55 -5.13
C MET A 1 -20.18 -16.06 -5.12
N SER A 2 -19.78 -16.83 -6.12
CA SER A 2 -18.44 -17.36 -6.32
C SER A 2 -17.53 -16.34 -7.00
N LEU A 3 -16.21 -16.57 -6.96
CA LEU A 3 -15.25 -15.74 -7.71
C LEU A 3 -15.50 -15.80 -9.23
N ALA A 4 -15.96 -16.94 -9.73
CA ALA A 4 -16.33 -17.08 -11.14
C ALA A 4 -17.52 -16.19 -11.51
N GLU A 5 -18.58 -16.22 -10.71
CA GLU A 5 -19.76 -15.36 -10.89
C GLU A 5 -19.41 -13.87 -10.80
N LEU A 6 -18.50 -13.49 -9.90
CA LEU A 6 -17.97 -12.12 -9.81
C LEU A 6 -17.23 -11.70 -11.06
N LYS A 7 -16.37 -12.56 -11.62
CA LYS A 7 -15.60 -12.26 -12.83
C LYS A 7 -16.52 -12.02 -14.03
N GLU A 8 -17.56 -12.84 -14.18
CA GLU A 8 -18.58 -12.66 -15.21
C GLU A 8 -19.34 -11.33 -15.01
N ALA A 9 -19.73 -11.01 -13.78
CA ALA A 9 -20.39 -9.74 -13.47
C ALA A 9 -19.50 -8.53 -13.78
N VAL A 10 -18.21 -8.59 -13.45
CA VAL A 10 -17.23 -7.55 -13.78
C VAL A 10 -17.04 -7.41 -15.29
N ALA A 11 -17.03 -8.53 -16.03
CA ALA A 11 -16.90 -8.51 -17.48
C ALA A 11 -18.11 -7.86 -18.20
N ALA A 12 -19.27 -7.85 -17.55
CA ALA A 12 -20.49 -7.24 -18.07
C ALA A 12 -20.64 -5.74 -17.72
N LEU A 13 -19.73 -5.15 -16.94
CA LEU A 13 -19.82 -3.75 -16.52
C LEU A 13 -19.59 -2.79 -17.69
N SER A 14 -20.27 -1.63 -17.62
CA SER A 14 -19.93 -0.50 -18.48
C SER A 14 -18.51 0.02 -18.13
N PRO A 15 -17.84 0.73 -19.04
CA PRO A 15 -16.55 1.35 -18.73
C PRO A 15 -16.58 2.28 -17.51
N ALA A 16 -17.71 2.97 -17.27
CA ALA A 16 -17.88 3.85 -16.12
C ALA A 16 -17.98 3.07 -14.81
N ASP A 17 -18.82 2.03 -14.78
CA ASP A 17 -19.00 1.20 -13.57
C ASP A 17 -17.72 0.41 -13.26
N LEU A 18 -17.00 -0.05 -14.29
CA LEU A 18 -15.72 -0.71 -14.12
C LEU A 18 -14.67 0.24 -13.51
N ALA A 19 -14.65 1.51 -13.93
CA ALA A 19 -13.75 2.53 -13.38
C ALA A 19 -14.07 2.82 -11.90
N GLU A 20 -15.36 2.90 -11.55
CA GLU A 20 -15.81 3.07 -10.17
C GLU A 20 -15.42 1.87 -9.29
N LEU A 21 -15.70 0.64 -9.75
CA LEU A 21 -15.31 -0.58 -9.04
C LEU A 21 -13.81 -0.68 -8.85
N ALA A 22 -13.02 -0.34 -9.88
CA ALA A 22 -11.58 -0.32 -9.78
C ALA A 22 -11.08 0.72 -8.77
N SER A 23 -11.74 1.89 -8.68
CA SER A 23 -11.44 2.91 -7.66
C SER A 23 -11.70 2.39 -6.25
N PHE A 24 -12.86 1.75 -6.04
CA PHE A 24 -13.21 1.13 -4.76
C PHE A 24 -12.19 0.06 -4.33
N ILE A 25 -11.80 -0.83 -5.24
CA ILE A 25 -10.80 -1.88 -4.96
C ILE A 25 -9.46 -1.24 -4.57
N ARG A 26 -8.99 -0.25 -5.34
CA ARG A 26 -7.74 0.46 -5.02
C ARG A 26 -7.78 1.13 -3.64
N GLN A 27 -8.88 1.78 -3.27
CA GLN A 27 -9.01 2.39 -1.94
C GLN A 27 -8.88 1.35 -0.82
N ARG A 28 -9.51 0.18 -1.01
CA ARG A 28 -9.44 -0.92 -0.06
C ARG A 28 -8.02 -1.50 0.03
N GLU A 29 -7.37 -1.72 -1.11
CA GLU A 29 -5.98 -2.22 -1.15
C GLU A 29 -5.04 -1.22 -0.49
N ASN A 30 -5.14 0.07 -0.82
CA ASN A 30 -4.34 1.14 -0.21
C ASN A 30 -4.50 1.15 1.32
N SER A 31 -5.72 0.95 1.82
CA SER A 31 -5.97 0.92 3.26
C SER A 31 -5.27 -0.26 3.96
N GLU A 32 -5.16 -1.42 3.29
CA GLU A 32 -4.38 -2.55 3.82
C GLU A 32 -2.87 -2.30 3.70
N TRP A 33 -2.42 -1.68 2.62
CA TRP A 33 -1.03 -1.24 2.47
C TRP A 33 -0.62 -0.25 3.56
N ASP A 34 -1.46 0.73 3.87
CA ASP A 34 -1.22 1.72 4.93
C ASP A 34 -1.04 1.01 6.29
N ARG A 35 -1.95 0.08 6.63
CA ARG A 35 -1.83 -0.72 7.85
C ARG A 35 -0.57 -1.57 7.89
N GLN A 36 -0.18 -2.15 6.75
CA GLN A 36 1.03 -2.96 6.67
C GLN A 36 2.29 -2.10 6.84
N ILE A 37 2.33 -0.90 6.26
CA ILE A 37 3.42 0.06 6.44
C ILE A 37 3.54 0.44 7.92
N ASP A 38 2.42 0.79 8.56
CA ASP A 38 2.40 1.12 9.99
C ASP A 38 2.94 -0.03 10.85
N ALA A 39 2.50 -1.26 10.57
CA ALA A 39 2.97 -2.46 11.28
C ALA A 39 4.45 -2.75 11.03
N ASP A 40 4.93 -2.58 9.80
CA ASP A 40 6.34 -2.81 9.44
C ASP A 40 7.26 -1.82 10.17
N PHE A 41 6.84 -0.57 10.39
CA PHE A 41 7.63 0.46 11.09
C PHE A 41 7.40 0.56 12.61
N ALA A 42 6.42 -0.18 13.15
CA ALA A 42 6.15 -0.25 14.59
C ALA A 42 7.34 -0.80 15.40
N GLU A 43 7.27 -0.70 16.74
CA GLU A 43 8.28 -1.34 17.60
C GLU A 43 8.27 -2.87 17.42
N GLY A 44 9.45 -3.45 17.18
CA GLY A 44 9.59 -4.87 16.80
C GLY A 44 9.12 -5.20 15.38
N GLY A 45 8.64 -4.20 14.62
CA GLY A 45 8.25 -4.32 13.23
C GLY A 45 9.44 -4.59 12.31
N ARG A 46 9.17 -5.22 11.16
CA ARG A 46 10.20 -5.72 10.23
C ARG A 46 11.14 -4.63 9.72
N LEU A 47 10.63 -3.42 9.50
CA LEU A 47 11.37 -2.28 8.98
C LEU A 47 11.84 -1.32 10.08
N ARG A 48 11.61 -1.63 11.35
CA ARG A 48 12.13 -0.83 12.47
C ARG A 48 13.65 -0.65 12.43
N PRO A 49 14.47 -1.66 12.10
CA PRO A 49 15.92 -1.49 11.98
C PRO A 49 16.31 -0.45 10.92
N VAL A 50 15.62 -0.46 9.77
CA VAL A 50 15.85 0.51 8.68
C VAL A 50 15.52 1.93 9.15
N LEU A 51 14.42 2.11 9.90
CA LEU A 51 14.06 3.40 10.47
C LEU A 51 15.13 3.94 11.43
N GLU A 52 15.72 3.08 12.26
CA GLU A 52 16.81 3.49 13.16
C GLU A 52 18.10 3.83 12.39
N GLU A 53 18.44 3.07 11.35
CA GLU A 53 19.57 3.36 10.47
C GLU A 53 19.41 4.73 9.79
N VAL A 54 18.24 5.03 9.24
CA VAL A 54 17.95 6.33 8.62
C VAL A 54 18.08 7.46 9.65
N ARG A 55 17.58 7.28 10.87
CA ARG A 55 17.75 8.26 11.96
C ARG A 55 19.21 8.47 12.33
N GLU A 56 20.01 7.41 12.36
CA GLU A 56 21.45 7.52 12.61
C GLU A 56 22.16 8.29 11.50
N ASN A 57 21.89 7.94 10.23
CA ASN A 57 22.45 8.62 9.08
C ASN A 57 22.07 10.11 9.05
N LEU A 58 20.82 10.45 9.40
CA LEU A 58 20.38 11.83 9.56
C LEU A 58 21.19 12.57 10.62
N ARG A 59 21.33 11.98 11.82
CA ARG A 59 22.11 12.58 12.92
C ARG A 59 23.59 12.75 12.58
N ALA A 60 24.13 11.84 11.78
CA ALA A 60 25.52 11.86 11.35
C ALA A 60 25.77 12.74 10.10
N GLY A 61 24.73 13.34 9.51
CA GLY A 61 24.85 14.15 8.30
C GLY A 61 25.27 13.34 7.06
N ARG A 62 24.87 12.06 6.99
CA ARG A 62 25.22 11.13 5.90
C ARG A 62 24.12 10.98 4.83
N LEU A 63 23.06 11.77 4.92
CA LEU A 63 22.00 11.77 3.89
C LEU A 63 22.42 12.69 2.73
N GLU A 64 22.11 12.25 1.52
CA GLU A 64 22.31 13.04 0.30
C GLU A 64 21.00 13.71 -0.11
N ASP A 65 21.10 14.86 -0.79
CA ASP A 65 19.95 15.49 -1.41
C ASP A 65 19.41 14.60 -2.55
N LEU A 66 18.09 14.67 -2.78
CA LEU A 66 17.50 14.01 -3.94
C LEU A 66 18.09 14.61 -5.24
N PRO A 67 18.36 13.77 -6.26
CA PRO A 67 18.92 14.22 -7.53
C PRO A 67 18.00 15.19 -8.29
#